data_AF-A0A9E4TPC0-F1
#
_entry.id   AF-A0A9E4TPC0-F1
#
_cell.length_a   1.000
_cell.length_b   1.000
_cell.length_c   1.000
_cell.angle_alpha   90.00
_cell.angle_beta   90.00
_cell.angle_gamma   90.00
#
_symmetry.space_group_name_H-M   'P 1'
#
loop_
_entity.id
_entity.type
_entity.pdbx_description
1 polymer ?
#
loop_
_entity_poly.entity_id
_entity_poly.type
_entity_poly.pdbx_seq_one_letter_code
_entity_poly.pdbx_strand_id
1 'polypeptide(L)'
;ATKMLLFGDKVPPKNSAISVSYMIGHLTPLVSGMERHADDLDRNTCDAIINAYTGQLHAQSKTDVLGDPEEGILVLPKLPA
;
A
#
# COMPACT_ATOMS: atom_id res chain seq x y z
N ALA A 1 1.30 2.11 8.73
CA ALA A 1 0.36 3.22 8.47
C ALA A 1 -0.31 3.07 7.10
N THR A 2 0.42 3.17 5.98
CA THR A 2 -0.12 3.09 4.60
C THR A 2 -1.10 1.95 4.35
N LYS A 3 -0.78 0.71 4.77
CA LYS A 3 -1.67 -0.44 4.62
C LYS A 3 -3.04 -0.25 5.27
N MET A 4 -3.10 0.37 6.45
CA MET A 4 -4.36 0.63 7.14
C MET A 4 -5.16 1.73 6.43
N LEU A 5 -4.49 2.73 5.86
CA LEU A 5 -5.16 3.80 5.12
C LEU A 5 -5.72 3.30 3.77
N LEU A 6 -5.01 2.38 3.12
CA LEU A 6 -5.45 1.81 1.84
C LEU A 6 -6.50 0.70 2.02
N PHE A 7 -6.40 -0.10 3.07
CA PHE A 7 -7.20 -1.34 3.21
C PHE A 7 -8.14 -1.35 4.43
N GLY A 8 -8.08 -0.33 5.29
CA GLY A 8 -8.88 -0.25 6.52
C GLY A 8 -8.31 -1.05 7.69
N ASP A 9 -9.13 -1.24 8.72
CA ASP A 9 -8.77 -1.91 9.99
C ASP A 9 -8.88 -3.45 9.92
N LYS A 10 -9.43 -3.99 8.83
CA LYS A 10 -9.67 -5.43 8.64
C LYS A 10 -8.50 -6.17 7.96
N VAL A 11 -7.31 -5.59 7.94
CA VAL A 11 -6.12 -6.25 7.37
C VAL A 11 -5.80 -7.52 8.18
N PRO A 12 -5.73 -8.70 7.55
CA PRO A 12 -5.37 -9.93 8.25
C PRO A 12 -4.01 -9.84 8.94
N PRO A 13 -3.76 -10.61 10.02
CA PRO A 13 -2.46 -10.63 10.67
C PRO A 13 -1.32 -10.90 9.69
N LYS A 14 -0.19 -10.18 9.85
CA LYS A 14 0.96 -10.17 8.92
C LYS A 14 1.58 -11.55 8.64
N ASN A 15 1.37 -12.52 9.54
CA ASN A 15 1.90 -13.88 9.44
C ASN A 15 0.84 -14.92 9.06
N SER A 16 -0.37 -14.48 8.71
CA SER A 16 -1.41 -15.37 8.19
C SER A 16 -1.22 -15.61 6.70
N ALA A 17 -1.45 -16.85 6.24
CA ALA A 17 -1.41 -17.19 4.82
C ALA A 17 -2.41 -16.36 3.99
N ILE A 18 -3.52 -15.95 4.61
CA ILE A 18 -4.59 -15.15 3.99
C ILE A 18 -4.14 -13.70 3.69
N SER A 19 -3.11 -13.20 4.39
CA SER A 19 -2.66 -11.81 4.26
C SER A 19 -2.20 -11.44 2.85
N VAL A 20 -1.52 -12.36 2.13
CA VAL A 20 -1.01 -12.11 0.77
C VAL A 20 -2.17 -12.01 -0.21
N SER A 21 -3.07 -12.99 -0.22
CA SER A 21 -4.26 -12.97 -1.08
C SER A 21 -5.14 -11.74 -0.82
N TYR A 22 -5.26 -11.33 0.46
CA TYR A 22 -5.96 -10.10 0.82
C TYR A 22 -5.30 -8.85 0.22
N MET A 23 -3.98 -8.71 0.34
CA MET A 23 -3.26 -7.58 -0.24
C MET A 23 -3.36 -7.55 -1.77
N ILE A 24 -3.21 -8.69 -2.43
CA ILE A 24 -3.33 -8.79 -3.89
C ILE A 24 -4.72 -8.31 -4.33
N GLY A 25 -5.79 -8.81 -3.68
CA GLY A 25 -7.16 -8.42 -4.01
C GLY A 25 -7.43 -6.91 -3.87
N HIS A 26 -6.79 -6.24 -2.91
CA HIS A 26 -6.95 -4.79 -2.72
C HIS A 26 -6.00 -3.95 -3.59
N LEU A 27 -4.87 -4.48 -4.02
CA LEU A 27 -3.90 -3.78 -4.85
C LEU A 27 -4.22 -3.86 -6.34
N THR A 28 -4.78 -4.98 -6.82
CA THR A 28 -5.14 -5.15 -8.23
C THR A 28 -6.01 -4.02 -8.80
N PRO A 29 -7.02 -3.49 -8.09
CA PRO A 29 -7.78 -2.33 -8.56
C PRO A 29 -7.00 -1.00 -8.59
N LEU A 30 -5.91 -0.89 -7.82
CA LEU A 30 -5.10 0.33 -7.68
C LEU A 30 -3.91 0.35 -8.65
N VAL A 31 -3.38 -0.82 -9.01
CA VAL A 31 -2.20 -0.98 -9.86
C VAL A 31 -2.56 -1.83 -11.07
N SER A 32 -2.92 -1.16 -12.16
CA SER A 32 -3.27 -1.84 -13.42
C SER A 32 -2.13 -2.72 -13.92
N GLY A 33 -2.45 -3.95 -14.35
CA GLY A 33 -1.47 -4.91 -14.86
C GLY A 33 -0.98 -5.91 -13.81
N MET A 34 -1.29 -5.69 -12.53
CA MET A 34 -0.93 -6.59 -11.42
C MET A 34 -1.64 -7.94 -11.51
N GLU A 35 -2.85 -7.98 -12.07
CA GLU A 35 -3.65 -9.20 -12.23
C GLU A 35 -2.93 -10.31 -13.01
N ARG A 36 -2.04 -9.94 -13.92
CA ARG A 36 -1.24 -10.87 -14.74
C ARG A 36 -0.12 -11.57 -13.97
N HIS A 37 0.20 -11.07 -12.78
CA HIS A 37 1.28 -11.57 -11.95
C HIS A 37 0.79 -12.07 -10.59
N ALA A 38 -0.52 -12.05 -10.34
CA ALA A 38 -1.12 -12.27 -9.02
C ALA A 38 -0.62 -13.54 -8.32
N ASP A 39 -0.43 -14.64 -9.06
CA ASP A 39 0.01 -15.93 -8.51
C ASP A 39 1.48 -15.95 -8.06
N ASP A 40 2.30 -15.02 -8.57
CA ASP A 40 3.74 -14.91 -8.28
C ASP A 40 4.04 -13.91 -7.14
N LEU A 41 3.03 -13.20 -6.65
CA LEU A 41 3.23 -12.12 -5.68
C LEU A 41 3.31 -12.68 -4.26
N ASP A 42 4.43 -12.41 -3.60
CA ASP A 42 4.60 -12.62 -2.18
C ASP A 42 4.36 -11.34 -1.37
N ARG A 43 4.47 -11.47 -0.05
CA ARG A 43 4.31 -10.35 0.89
C ARG A 43 5.27 -9.21 0.62
N ASN A 44 6.54 -9.50 0.32
CA ASN A 44 7.55 -8.47 0.13
C ASN A 44 7.30 -7.72 -1.17
N THR A 45 6.88 -8.42 -2.23
CA THR A 45 6.48 -7.80 -3.49
C THR A 45 5.25 -6.91 -3.31
N CYS A 46 4.23 -7.36 -2.56
CA CYS A 46 3.09 -6.52 -2.19
C CYS A 46 3.52 -5.25 -1.43
N ASP A 47 4.46 -5.37 -0.48
CA ASP A 47 4.99 -4.22 0.27
C ASP A 47 5.74 -3.22 -0.63
N ALA A 48 6.53 -3.74 -1.58
CA ALA A 48 7.20 -2.93 -2.58
C ALA A 48 6.21 -2.19 -3.50
N ILE A 49 5.16 -2.87 -3.96
CA ILE A 49 4.09 -2.28 -4.77
C ILE A 49 3.36 -1.18 -3.99
N ILE A 50 3.04 -1.41 -2.71
CA ILE A 50 2.41 -0.40 -1.84
C ILE A 50 3.30 0.85 -1.72
N ASN A 51 4.60 0.66 -1.53
CA ASN A 51 5.54 1.78 -1.44
C ASN A 51 5.63 2.55 -2.76
N ALA A 52 5.73 1.84 -3.90
CA ALA A 52 5.76 2.45 -5.22
C ALA A 52 4.47 3.22 -5.53
N TYR A 53 3.31 2.63 -5.21
CA TYR A 53 2.01 3.28 -5.36
C TYR A 53 1.91 4.53 -4.46
N THR A 54 2.40 4.47 -3.23
CA THR A 54 2.46 5.64 -2.33
C THR A 54 3.34 6.76 -2.92
N GLY A 55 4.49 6.41 -3.51
CA GLY A 55 5.35 7.36 -4.22
C GLY A 55 4.64 8.02 -5.41
N GLN A 56 3.90 7.23 -6.20
CA GLN A 56 3.08 7.75 -7.30
C GLN A 56 2.01 8.73 -6.80
N LEU A 57 1.31 8.39 -5.72
CA LEU A 57 0.32 9.28 -5.09
C LEU A 57 0.96 10.57 -4.60
N HIS A 58 2.17 10.48 -4.02
CA HIS A 58 2.91 11.65 -3.55
C HIS A 58 3.25 12.61 -4.69
N ALA A 59 3.72 12.08 -5.81
CA ALA A 59 3.98 12.87 -7.02
C ALA A 59 2.71 13.55 -7.58
N GLN A 60 1.52 13.07 -7.23
CA GLN A 60 0.23 13.66 -7.60
C GLN A 60 -0.39 14.54 -6.50
N SER A 61 0.34 14.84 -5.42
CA SER A 61 -0.16 15.59 -4.25
C SER A 61 -1.36 14.94 -3.55
N LYS A 62 -1.51 13.61 -3.70
CA LYS A 62 -2.58 12.78 -3.11
C LYS A 62 -2.16 12.09 -1.81
N THR A 63 -1.18 12.67 -1.12
CA THR A 63 -0.66 12.16 0.15
C THR A 63 -0.64 13.26 1.20
N ASP A 64 -0.74 12.87 2.46
CA ASP A 64 -0.37 13.68 3.60
C ASP A 64 1.09 13.38 3.98
N VAL A 65 1.77 14.39 4.54
CA VAL A 65 3.15 14.27 5.04
C VAL A 65 3.10 14.53 6.54
N LEU A 66 3.59 13.57 7.32
CA LEU A 66 3.69 13.65 8.77
C LEU A 66 5.17 13.63 9.17
N GLY A 67 5.50 14.30 10.28
CA GLY A 67 6.85 14.33 10.83
C GLY A 67 7.61 15.60 10.46
N ASP A 68 8.93 15.55 10.68
CA ASP A 68 9.82 16.69 10.59
C ASP A 68 10.82 16.50 9.43
N PRO A 69 11.13 17.53 8.63
CA PRO A 69 12.07 17.40 7.50
C PRO A 69 13.49 17.02 7.90
N GLU A 70 13.95 17.36 9.11
CA GLU A 70 15.30 17.08 9.60
C GLU A 70 15.38 15.73 10.33
N GLU A 71 14.34 15.35 11.08
CA GLU A 71 14.31 14.06 11.80
C GLU A 71 13.75 12.90 10.96
N GLY A 72 12.94 13.21 9.95
CA GLY A 72 12.36 12.25 9.02
C GLY A 72 10.86 12.46 8.78
N ILE A 73 10.46 12.27 7.52
CA ILE A 73 9.07 12.40 7.08
C ILE A 73 8.45 11.04 6.76
N LEU A 74 7.17 10.92 7.07
CA LEU A 74 6.31 9.82 6.68
C LEU A 74 5.28 10.33 5.67
N VAL A 75 5.31 9.76 4.47
CA VAL A 75 4.36 10.05 3.41
C VAL A 75 3.26 8.99 3.41
N LEU A 76 2.01 9.44 3.50
CA LEU A 76 0.84 8.57 3.63
C LEU A 76 -0.21 8.90 2.57
N PRO A 77 -0.87 7.92 1.93
CA PRO A 77 -2.02 8.19 1.08
C PRO A 77 -3.09 8.97 1.84
N LYS A 78 -3.68 9.98 1.18
CA LYS A 78 -4.86 10.68 1.72
C LYS A 78 -6.01 9.69 1.85
N LEU A 79 -6.77 9.82 2.94
CA LEU A 79 -8.04 9.09 3.06
C LEU A 79 -9.02 9.60 1.98
N PRO A 80 -9.83 8.72 1.38
CA PRO A 80 -10.98 9.16 0.61
C PRO A 80 -11.87 10.03 1.50
N ALA A 81 -12.31 11.19 0.98
CA ALA A 81 -13.25 12.06 1.66
C ALA A 81 -14.64 11.44 1.77
#